data_AF-A0AAE7BEM4-F1
#
_entry.id   AF-A0AAE7BEM4-F1
#
_cell.length_a   1.000
_cell.length_b   1.000
_cell.length_c   1.000
_cell.angle_alpha   90.00
_cell.angle_beta   90.00
_cell.angle_gamma   90.00
#
_symmetry.space_group_name_H-M   'P 1'
#
loop_
_entity.id
_entity.type
_entity.pdbx_description
1 polymer ?
#
loop_
_entity_poly.entity_id
_entity_poly.type
_entity_poly.pdbx_seq_one_letter_code
_entity_poly.pdbx_strand_id
1 'polypeptide(L)'
;MQENELKAYIKENSPLIFEYINKEILKDIGVMSSNFFVRLLDEFFNKQKRVYDEKITADTLGYYLITEVLGDAKQAFPFFRKDTLSLDEIFKEAKVYFNHVKFTIKDDIFTILLVQTKAGVSTLDEEIIKFSKQFPIKTFGLEEFLSKNSNITLDESMQKLKEDVKNIL
;
A
#
# COMPACT_ATOMS: atom_id res chain seq x y z
N MET A 1 8.07 14.16 -11.63
CA MET A 1 7.44 15.11 -10.69
C MET A 1 8.40 15.31 -9.52
N GLN A 2 8.67 16.55 -9.11
CA GLN A 2 9.51 16.81 -7.93
C GLN A 2 8.77 16.42 -6.65
N GLU A 3 9.48 16.11 -5.55
CA GLU A 3 8.84 15.70 -4.28
C GLU A 3 7.79 16.72 -3.80
N ASN A 4 8.08 18.02 -3.90
CA ASN A 4 7.15 19.07 -3.47
C ASN A 4 5.88 19.12 -4.33
N GLU A 5 6.00 18.86 -5.64
CA GLU A 5 4.87 18.76 -6.56
C GLU A 5 4.02 17.53 -6.22
N LEU A 6 4.65 16.39 -5.93
CA LEU A 6 3.96 15.17 -5.51
C LEU A 6 3.22 15.38 -4.19
N LYS A 7 3.85 16.02 -3.18
CA LYS A 7 3.20 16.37 -1.91
C LYS A 7 1.98 17.27 -2.13
N ALA A 8 2.11 18.31 -2.96
CA ALA A 8 0.99 19.20 -3.27
C ALA A 8 -0.15 18.45 -3.96
N TYR A 9 0.15 17.59 -4.93
CA TYR A 9 -0.81 16.76 -5.63
C TYR A 9 -1.56 15.82 -4.68
N ILE A 10 -0.84 15.17 -3.75
CA ILE A 10 -1.45 14.28 -2.76
C ILE A 10 -2.38 15.05 -1.81
N LYS A 11 -1.97 16.23 -1.33
CA LYS A 11 -2.83 17.06 -0.47
C LYS A 11 -4.16 17.41 -1.12
N GLU A 12 -4.12 17.73 -2.41
CA GLU A 12 -5.32 18.10 -3.16
C GLU A 12 -6.26 16.91 -3.38
N ASN A 13 -5.68 15.75 -3.71
CA ASN A 13 -6.40 14.57 -4.22
C ASN A 13 -6.47 13.39 -3.23
N SER A 14 -6.02 13.56 -1.98
CA SER A 14 -5.86 12.45 -1.01
C SER A 14 -7.08 11.54 -0.82
N PRO A 15 -8.34 12.03 -0.77
CA PRO A 15 -9.48 11.13 -0.67
C PRO A 15 -9.61 10.20 -1.88
N LEU A 16 -9.44 10.74 -3.09
CA LEU A 16 -9.56 9.97 -4.32
C LEU A 16 -8.36 9.04 -4.53
N ILE A 17 -7.16 9.44 -4.10
CA ILE A 17 -5.98 8.57 -4.08
C ILE A 17 -6.23 7.38 -3.15
N PHE A 18 -6.76 7.63 -1.95
CA PHE A 18 -7.11 6.58 -1.00
C PHE A 18 -8.17 5.62 -1.53
N GLU A 19 -9.20 6.15 -2.20
CA GLU A 19 -10.20 5.33 -2.86
C GLU A 19 -9.62 4.51 -4.02
N TYR A 20 -8.77 5.12 -4.86
CA TYR A 20 -8.09 4.43 -5.95
C TYR A 20 -7.25 3.27 -5.43
N ILE A 21 -6.45 3.49 -4.37
CA ILE A 21 -5.66 2.42 -3.76
C ILE A 21 -6.55 1.26 -3.33
N ASN A 22 -7.69 1.53 -2.67
CA ASN A 22 -8.58 0.48 -2.19
C ASN A 22 -9.37 -0.21 -3.31
N LYS A 23 -9.90 0.54 -4.28
CA LYS A 23 -10.80 0.03 -5.32
C LYS A 23 -10.08 -0.58 -6.51
N GLU A 24 -8.85 -0.14 -6.79
CA GLU A 24 -8.11 -0.54 -8.00
C GLU A 24 -6.80 -1.27 -7.71
N ILE A 25 -5.98 -0.79 -6.76
CA ILE A 25 -4.70 -1.44 -6.43
C ILE A 25 -4.93 -2.67 -5.56
N LEU A 26 -5.72 -2.52 -4.49
CA LEU A 26 -6.03 -3.56 -3.52
C LEU A 26 -7.26 -4.39 -3.88
N LYS A 27 -7.80 -4.19 -5.09
CA LYS A 27 -8.89 -5.00 -5.61
C LYS A 27 -8.49 -6.47 -5.60
N ASP A 28 -9.35 -7.31 -5.03
CA ASP A 28 -9.12 -8.76 -4.89
C ASP A 28 -7.85 -9.12 -4.06
N ILE A 29 -7.35 -8.17 -3.27
CA ILE A 29 -6.22 -8.32 -2.35
C ILE A 29 -6.69 -8.09 -0.92
N GLY A 30 -7.31 -6.94 -0.67
CA GLY A 30 -7.58 -6.48 0.69
C GLY A 30 -8.12 -5.06 0.79
N VAL A 31 -8.11 -4.51 2.01
CA VAL A 31 -8.61 -3.16 2.29
C VAL A 31 -7.69 -2.46 3.28
N MET A 32 -7.33 -1.21 2.97
CA MET A 32 -6.53 -0.32 3.78
C MET A 32 -7.41 0.67 4.54
N SER A 33 -7.16 0.84 5.84
CA SER A 33 -7.81 1.88 6.64
C SER A 33 -7.27 3.27 6.31
N SER A 34 -8.10 4.31 6.42
CA SER A 34 -7.69 5.70 6.17
C SER A 34 -6.60 6.17 7.13
N ASN A 35 -6.73 5.85 8.42
CA ASN A 35 -5.70 6.17 9.43
C ASN A 35 -4.35 5.54 9.07
N PHE A 36 -4.35 4.32 8.54
CA PHE A 36 -3.13 3.66 8.13
C PHE A 36 -2.55 4.26 6.86
N PHE A 37 -3.38 4.64 5.88
CA PHE A 37 -2.93 5.39 4.71
C PHE A 37 -2.22 6.70 5.09
N VAL A 38 -2.77 7.48 6.02
CA VAL A 38 -2.11 8.70 6.55
C VAL A 38 -0.76 8.34 7.18
N ARG A 39 -0.70 7.27 7.98
CA ARG A 39 0.55 6.81 8.59
C ARG A 39 1.58 6.41 7.53
N LEU A 40 1.17 5.71 6.46
CA LEU A 40 2.06 5.33 5.36
C LEU A 40 2.65 6.57 4.69
N LEU A 41 1.84 7.60 4.43
CA LEU A 41 2.30 8.87 3.87
C LEU A 41 3.32 9.55 4.80
N ASP A 42 3.01 9.68 6.09
CA ASP A 42 3.93 10.30 7.06
C ASP A 42 5.26 9.53 7.15
N GLU A 43 5.20 8.20 7.23
CA GLU A 43 6.39 7.35 7.24
C GLU A 43 7.21 7.47 5.94
N PHE A 44 6.52 7.56 4.80
CA PHE A 44 7.12 7.67 3.48
C PHE A 44 7.84 9.00 3.28
N PHE A 45 7.23 10.11 3.65
CA PHE A 45 7.75 11.45 3.33
C PHE A 45 8.60 12.06 4.45
N ASN A 46 8.39 11.68 5.72
CA ASN A 46 9.00 12.38 6.85
C ASN A 46 9.96 11.52 7.68
N LYS A 47 9.78 10.18 7.74
CA LYS A 47 10.53 9.32 8.67
C LYS A 47 11.62 8.47 8.02
N GLN A 48 11.46 8.06 6.77
CA GLN A 48 12.47 7.26 6.09
C GLN A 48 13.42 8.16 5.28
N LYS A 49 14.74 7.93 5.41
CA LYS A 49 15.74 8.49 4.48
C LYS A 49 15.64 7.74 3.17
N ARG A 50 15.11 8.38 2.13
CA ARG A 50 14.90 7.75 0.81
C ARG A 50 15.78 8.39 -0.25
N VAL A 51 16.14 7.58 -1.24
CA VAL A 51 16.56 8.07 -2.55
C VAL A 51 15.28 8.17 -3.38
N TYR A 52 14.88 9.38 -3.74
CA TYR A 52 13.78 9.58 -4.68
C TYR A 52 14.22 9.03 -6.04
N ASP A 53 13.74 7.84 -6.39
CA ASP A 53 13.87 7.30 -7.75
C ASP A 53 12.85 8.02 -8.65
N GLU A 54 13.22 8.29 -9.89
CA GLU A 54 12.38 8.92 -10.92
C GLU A 54 11.07 8.14 -11.18
N LYS A 55 11.00 6.89 -10.70
CA LYS A 55 9.87 5.96 -10.85
C LYS A 55 8.69 6.25 -9.91
N ILE A 56 8.84 7.11 -8.90
CA ILE A 56 7.73 7.47 -8.01
C ILE A 56 6.88 8.56 -8.66
N THR A 57 5.68 8.20 -9.06
CA THR A 57 4.66 9.07 -9.64
C THR A 57 3.38 8.98 -8.82
N ALA A 58 2.38 9.81 -9.13
CA ALA A 58 1.09 9.72 -8.47
C ALA A 58 0.42 8.34 -8.71
N ASP A 59 0.53 7.78 -9.92
CA ASP A 59 -0.01 6.47 -10.28
C ASP A 59 0.66 5.32 -9.55
N THR A 60 1.99 5.39 -9.37
CA THR A 60 2.76 4.33 -8.73
C THR A 60 2.82 4.46 -7.21
N LEU A 61 2.43 5.62 -6.65
CA LEU A 61 2.53 5.94 -5.22
C LEU A 61 1.93 4.85 -4.33
N GLY A 62 0.74 4.35 -4.64
CA GLY A 62 0.06 3.34 -3.81
C GLY A 62 0.89 2.06 -3.65
N TYR A 63 1.54 1.60 -4.72
CA TYR A 63 2.40 0.43 -4.68
C TYR A 63 3.64 0.70 -3.81
N TYR A 64 4.30 1.85 -3.99
CA TYR A 64 5.49 2.21 -3.21
C TYR A 64 5.18 2.53 -1.74
N LEU A 65 4.00 3.06 -1.42
CA LEU A 65 3.57 3.21 -0.02
C LEU A 65 3.49 1.85 0.67
N ILE A 66 2.98 0.84 -0.01
CA ILE A 66 2.91 -0.52 0.53
C ILE A 66 4.31 -1.15 0.59
N THR A 67 5.10 -1.09 -0.48
CA THR A 67 6.37 -1.81 -0.55
C THR A 67 7.50 -1.16 0.21
N GLU A 68 7.62 0.16 0.22
CA GLU A 68 8.76 0.82 0.89
C GLU A 68 8.54 0.97 2.39
N VAL A 69 7.28 1.15 2.81
CA VAL A 69 6.96 1.29 4.23
C VAL A 69 6.77 -0.08 4.89
N LEU A 70 6.19 -1.06 4.17
CA LEU A 70 5.93 -2.40 4.72
C LEU A 70 6.87 -3.48 4.22
N GLY A 71 7.54 -3.30 3.08
CA GLY A 71 8.30 -4.34 2.41
C GLY A 71 9.74 -4.52 2.90
N ASP A 72 10.39 -3.47 3.44
CA ASP A 72 11.77 -3.59 3.95
C ASP A 72 11.88 -4.53 5.17
N ALA A 73 10.79 -4.77 5.89
CA ALA A 73 10.83 -5.48 7.17
C ALA A 73 10.07 -6.79 7.24
N LYS A 74 9.46 -7.31 6.15
CA LYS A 74 8.56 -8.49 6.17
C LYS A 74 7.56 -8.44 7.35
N GLN A 75 6.37 -7.89 7.14
CA GLN A 75 5.45 -7.67 8.26
C GLN A 75 4.87 -8.98 8.80
N ALA A 76 4.81 -9.11 10.13
CA ALA A 76 4.25 -10.28 10.78
C ALA A 76 2.73 -10.39 10.53
N PHE A 77 2.20 -11.61 10.42
CA PHE A 77 0.78 -11.86 10.17
C PHE A 77 -0.19 -11.03 11.05
N PRO A 78 0.02 -10.88 12.38
CA PRO A 78 -0.88 -10.09 13.24
C PRO A 78 -0.97 -8.60 12.89
N PHE A 79 -0.06 -8.09 12.05
CA PHE A 79 -0.12 -6.73 11.54
C PHE A 79 -1.28 -6.51 10.58
N PHE A 80 -1.68 -7.52 9.81
CA PHE A 80 -2.66 -7.39 8.73
C PHE A 80 -4.09 -7.57 9.25
N ARG A 81 -4.72 -6.44 9.59
CA ARG A 81 -6.04 -6.38 10.22
C ARG A 81 -6.79 -5.12 9.79
N LYS A 82 -8.05 -5.00 10.21
CA LYS A 82 -8.98 -3.97 9.74
C LYS A 82 -8.52 -2.52 10.00
N ASP A 83 -7.82 -2.26 11.09
CA ASP A 83 -7.28 -0.92 11.43
C ASP A 83 -5.99 -0.58 10.66
N THR A 84 -5.43 -1.53 9.91
CA THR A 84 -4.21 -1.36 9.09
C THR A 84 -4.50 -1.67 7.62
N LEU A 85 -3.85 -2.68 7.04
CA LEU A 85 -4.14 -3.28 5.75
C LEU A 85 -4.60 -4.71 6.02
N SER A 86 -5.87 -5.00 5.76
CA SER A 86 -6.35 -6.39 5.70
C SER A 86 -5.93 -7.01 4.37
N LEU A 87 -5.60 -8.29 4.38
CA LEU A 87 -5.32 -9.11 3.19
C LEU A 87 -6.22 -10.35 3.15
N ASP A 88 -7.45 -10.22 3.65
CA ASP A 88 -8.37 -11.35 3.82
C ASP A 88 -8.57 -12.16 2.52
N GLU A 89 -8.61 -11.51 1.36
CA GLU A 89 -8.77 -12.20 0.08
C GLU A 89 -7.55 -13.06 -0.26
N ILE A 90 -6.34 -12.55 -0.04
CA ILE A 90 -5.10 -13.32 -0.20
C ILE A 90 -5.07 -14.50 0.78
N PHE A 91 -5.47 -14.29 2.03
CA PHE A 91 -5.43 -15.34 3.06
C PHE A 91 -6.46 -16.45 2.78
N LYS A 92 -7.65 -16.09 2.30
CA LYS A 92 -8.69 -17.03 1.88
C LYS A 92 -8.28 -17.83 0.65
N GLU A 93 -7.61 -17.20 -0.30
CA GLU A 93 -7.13 -17.85 -1.52
C GLU A 93 -5.99 -18.83 -1.22
N ALA A 94 -4.99 -18.39 -0.46
CA ALA A 94 -3.77 -19.15 -0.26
C ALA A 94 -3.98 -20.42 0.57
N LYS A 95 -4.81 -20.37 1.62
CA LYS A 95 -5.09 -21.51 2.53
C LYS A 95 -3.84 -22.23 3.06
N VAL A 96 -2.77 -21.48 3.29
CA VAL A 96 -1.49 -21.97 3.80
C VAL A 96 -1.15 -21.32 5.15
N TYR A 97 -0.35 -22.01 5.95
CA TYR A 97 0.26 -21.43 7.14
C TYR A 97 1.48 -20.58 6.76
N PHE A 98 1.56 -19.35 7.28
CA PHE A 98 2.68 -18.42 7.11
C PHE A 98 2.86 -17.57 8.37
N ASN A 99 4.01 -16.91 8.52
CA ASN A 99 4.30 -16.04 9.66
C ASN A 99 4.42 -14.57 9.25
N HIS A 100 4.85 -14.31 8.02
CA HIS A 100 5.10 -12.96 7.52
C HIS A 100 4.52 -12.79 6.13
N VAL A 101 4.24 -11.55 5.77
CA VAL A 101 3.93 -11.13 4.41
C VAL A 101 5.04 -10.21 3.94
N LYS A 102 5.51 -10.43 2.72
CA LYS A 102 6.50 -9.58 2.05
C LYS A 102 5.89 -9.03 0.77
N PHE A 103 6.16 -7.75 0.51
CA PHE A 103 5.80 -7.06 -0.72
C PHE A 103 7.05 -6.69 -1.48
N THR A 104 7.02 -6.80 -2.80
CA THR A 104 8.14 -6.37 -3.66
C THR A 104 7.62 -5.77 -4.95
N ILE A 105 8.35 -4.79 -5.50
CA ILE A 105 8.18 -4.33 -6.87
C ILE A 105 9.43 -4.72 -7.64
N LYS A 106 9.27 -5.43 -8.76
CA LYS A 106 10.35 -5.74 -9.69
C LYS A 106 9.80 -5.80 -11.11
N ASP A 107 10.48 -5.16 -12.06
CA ASP A 107 10.12 -5.15 -13.48
C ASP A 107 8.63 -4.79 -13.70
N ASP A 108 8.17 -3.72 -13.03
CA ASP A 108 6.77 -3.25 -13.02
C ASP A 108 5.72 -4.25 -12.51
N ILE A 109 6.16 -5.26 -11.77
CA ILE A 109 5.30 -6.26 -11.14
C ILE A 109 5.29 -6.05 -9.62
N PHE A 110 4.11 -5.77 -9.09
CA PHE A 110 3.83 -5.79 -7.65
C PHE A 110 3.55 -7.23 -7.21
N THR A 111 4.35 -7.74 -6.28
CA THR A 111 4.27 -9.12 -5.80
C THR A 111 3.97 -9.15 -4.30
N ILE A 112 3.04 -10.02 -3.93
CA ILE A 112 2.73 -10.38 -2.54
C ILE A 112 3.26 -11.80 -2.29
N LEU A 113 4.01 -11.97 -1.20
CA LEU A 113 4.58 -13.25 -0.79
C LEU A 113 4.12 -13.58 0.63
N LEU A 114 3.56 -14.78 0.84
CA LEU A 114 3.34 -15.32 2.18
C LEU A 114 4.53 -16.20 2.54
N VAL A 115 5.23 -15.82 3.61
CA VAL A 115 6.51 -16.41 3.99
C VAL A 115 6.38 -17.11 5.34
N GLN A 116 6.82 -18.37 5.38
CA GLN A 116 7.01 -19.11 6.61
C GLN A 116 8.48 -19.01 7.01
N THR A 117 8.73 -18.52 8.23
CA THR A 117 10.08 -18.45 8.81
C THR A 117 10.19 -19.24 10.11
N LYS A 118 9.07 -19.81 10.60
CA LYS A 118 9.00 -20.62 11.82
C LYS A 118 8.08 -21.82 11.62
N ALA A 119 8.40 -22.92 12.28
CA ALA A 119 7.53 -24.09 12.42
C ALA A 119 7.34 -24.37 13.92
N GLY A 120 6.15 -24.03 14.44
CA GLY A 120 5.92 -24.02 15.89
C GLY A 120 6.79 -22.96 16.57
N VAL A 121 7.58 -23.39 17.57
CA VAL A 121 8.50 -22.51 18.31
C VAL A 121 9.89 -22.39 17.66
N SER A 122 10.20 -23.22 16.66
CA SER A 122 11.51 -23.25 16.01
C SER A 122 11.56 -22.30 14.81
N THR A 123 12.64 -21.53 14.73
CA THR A 123 12.98 -20.75 13.52
C THR A 123 13.50 -21.70 12.44
N LEU A 124 13.15 -21.43 11.19
CA LEU A 124 13.67 -22.16 10.04
C LEU A 124 15.00 -21.53 9.59
N ASP A 125 15.94 -22.37 9.16
CA ASP A 125 17.23 -21.91 8.63
C ASP A 125 17.05 -21.12 7.32
N GLU A 126 16.02 -21.44 6.54
CA GLU A 126 15.66 -20.77 5.30
C GLU A 126 14.20 -20.29 5.32
N GLU A 127 13.95 -19.16 4.65
CA GLU A 127 12.60 -18.67 4.44
C GLU A 127 11.88 -19.50 3.37
N ILE A 128 10.67 -19.96 3.68
CA ILE A 128 9.85 -20.74 2.73
C ILE A 128 8.73 -19.85 2.19
N ILE A 129 8.72 -19.63 0.87
CA ILE A 129 7.59 -18.99 0.18
C ILE A 129 6.46 -20.01 0.07
N LYS A 130 5.33 -19.74 0.74
CA LYS A 130 4.15 -20.62 0.75
C LYS A 130 3.12 -20.23 -0.30
N PHE A 131 3.13 -18.96 -0.69
CA PHE A 131 2.23 -18.41 -1.68
C PHE A 131 2.88 -17.18 -2.32
N SER A 132 2.63 -17.00 -3.60
CA SER A 132 3.03 -15.83 -4.35
C SER A 132 1.91 -15.41 -5.29
N LYS A 133 1.59 -14.12 -5.32
CA LYS A 133 0.66 -13.53 -6.27
C LYS A 133 1.23 -12.25 -6.84
N GLN A 134 1.08 -12.08 -8.14
CA GLN A 134 1.69 -11.01 -8.91
C GLN A 134 0.62 -10.18 -9.60
N PHE A 135 0.83 -8.86 -9.63
CA PHE A 135 -0.05 -7.89 -10.23
C PHE A 135 0.79 -6.92 -11.07
N PRO A 136 0.41 -6.67 -12.34
CA PRO A 136 1.05 -5.62 -13.11
C PRO A 136 0.74 -4.26 -12.49
N ILE A 137 1.75 -3.38 -12.40
CA ILE A 137 1.57 -2.00 -11.97
C ILE A 137 0.81 -1.23 -13.05
N LYS A 138 -0.22 -0.51 -12.63
CA LYS A 138 -0.94 0.42 -13.51
C LYS A 138 -0.24 1.77 -13.47
N THR A 139 0.38 2.18 -14.58
CA THR A 139 1.17 3.42 -14.68
C THR A 139 0.35 4.67 -15.03
N PHE A 140 -0.94 4.53 -15.39
CA PHE A 140 -1.89 5.62 -15.68
C PHE A 140 -3.24 5.44 -14.98
N GLY A 141 -3.32 4.52 -14.02
CA GLY A 141 -4.59 4.11 -13.41
C GLY A 141 -5.22 5.18 -12.52
N LEU A 142 -4.41 6.00 -11.85
CA LEU A 142 -4.90 7.05 -10.97
C LEU A 142 -5.45 8.21 -11.79
N GLU A 143 -4.76 8.64 -12.84
CA GLU A 143 -5.25 9.71 -13.72
C GLU A 143 -6.61 9.34 -14.34
N GLU A 144 -6.74 8.12 -14.85
CA GLU A 144 -8.01 7.60 -15.34
C GLU A 144 -9.08 7.58 -14.26
N PHE A 145 -8.74 7.15 -13.05
CA PHE A 145 -9.66 7.09 -11.93
C PHE A 145 -10.15 8.50 -11.54
N LEU A 146 -9.26 9.47 -11.42
CA LEU A 146 -9.60 10.85 -11.06
C LEU A 146 -10.49 11.51 -12.12
N SER A 147 -10.20 11.31 -13.41
CA SER A 147 -11.02 11.85 -14.51
C SER A 147 -12.47 11.37 -14.47
N LYS A 148 -12.71 10.13 -14.01
CA LYS A 148 -14.05 9.52 -13.89
C LYS A 148 -14.78 9.94 -12.60
N ASN A 149 -14.04 10.42 -11.60
CA ASN A 149 -14.54 10.65 -10.25
C ASN A 149 -14.39 12.11 -9.77
N SER A 150 -14.15 13.05 -10.69
CA SER A 150 -13.87 14.46 -10.38
C SER A 150 -15.02 15.21 -9.68
N ASN A 151 -16.25 14.69 -9.74
CA ASN A 151 -17.46 15.33 -9.23
C ASN A 151 -18.03 14.66 -7.95
N ILE A 152 -17.22 13.87 -7.23
CA ILE A 152 -17.68 13.21 -6.00
C ILE A 152 -17.78 14.22 -4.86
N THR A 153 -18.95 14.25 -4.20
CA THR A 153 -19.12 14.95 -2.93
C THR A 153 -18.44 14.15 -1.82
N LEU A 154 -17.45 14.77 -1.16
CA LEU A 154 -16.75 14.15 -0.04
C LEU A 154 -17.67 14.06 1.19
N ASP A 155 -17.87 12.85 1.70
CA ASP A 155 -18.48 12.65 3.01
C ASP A 155 -17.55 13.13 4.15
N GLU A 156 -18.07 13.15 5.37
CA GLU A 156 -17.33 13.61 6.56
C GLU A 156 -16.03 12.83 6.80
N SER A 157 -16.01 11.53 6.48
CA SER A 157 -14.83 10.69 6.67
C SER A 157 -13.72 11.04 5.67
N MET A 158 -14.11 11.35 4.43
CA MET A 158 -13.19 11.77 3.37
C MET A 158 -12.70 13.20 3.57
N GLN A 159 -13.55 14.09 4.10
CA GLN A 159 -13.13 15.43 4.50
C GLN A 159 -12.09 15.37 5.62
N LYS A 160 -12.34 14.53 6.64
CA LYS A 160 -11.38 14.31 7.71
C LYS A 160 -10.06 13.76 7.18
N LEU A 161 -10.10 12.73 6.32
CA LEU A 161 -8.89 12.20 5.69
C LEU A 161 -8.09 13.28 4.95
N LYS A 162 -8.78 14.14 4.19
CA LYS A 162 -8.13 15.25 3.47
C LYS A 162 -7.40 16.20 4.42
N GLU A 163 -8.00 16.51 5.56
CA GLU A 163 -7.40 17.38 6.57
C GLU A 163 -6.22 16.69 7.27
N ASP A 164 -6.37 15.42 7.65
CA ASP A 164 -5.29 14.64 8.27
C ASP A 164 -4.05 14.56 7.36
N VAL A 165 -4.25 14.39 6.04
CA VAL A 165 -3.14 14.39 5.06
C VAL A 165 -2.51 15.78 4.90
N LYS A 166 -3.30 16.86 4.90
CA LYS A 166 -2.76 18.23 4.83
C LYS A 166 -1.85 18.57 5.99
N ASN A 167 -2.11 18.01 7.17
CA ASN A 167 -1.34 18.28 8.38
C ASN A 167 0.03 17.58 8.43
N ILE A 168 0.24 16.54 7.62
CA ILE A 168 1.48 15.73 7.63
C ILE A 168 2.39 15.94 6.41
N LEU A 169 1.86 16.44 5.29
CA LEU A 169 2.64 16.76 4.08
C LEU A 169 2.86 18.27 3.98
#